data_AF-A0A1J3JN56-F1
#
_entry.id   AF-A0A1J3JN56-F1
#
_cell.length_a   1.000
_cell.length_b   1.000
_cell.length_c   1.000
_cell.angle_alpha   90.00
_cell.angle_beta   90.00
_cell.angle_gamma   90.00
#
_symmetry.space_group_name_H-M   'P 1'
#
loop_
_entity.id
_entity.type
_entity.pdbx_description
1 polymer ?
#
loop_
_entity_poly.entity_id
_entity_poly.type
_entity_poly.pdbx_seq_one_letter_code
_entity_poly.pdbx_strand_id
1 'polypeptide(L)'
;GYDFWYQPRHKTMISTSWGAPKAFSKGFDLQHVADGLYGSHLHVYSWPGGEMKQLIDLGETGLIPLEIRFLHDPSKDTGYVGSALSSNM
;
A
#
# COMPACT_ATOMS: atom_id res chain seq x y z
N GLY A 1 5.88 3.43 4.07
CA GLY A 1 5.95 3.21 2.61
C GLY A 1 6.64 1.90 2.34
N TYR A 2 6.21 1.17 1.31
CA TYR A 2 6.88 -0.02 0.77
C TYR A 2 7.13 0.15 -0.73
N ASP A 3 6.07 0.16 -1.53
CA ASP A 3 6.10 0.33 -2.97
C ASP A 3 5.24 1.53 -3.40
N PHE A 4 5.40 1.97 -4.64
CA PHE A 4 4.54 2.97 -5.26
C PHE A 4 4.48 2.81 -6.78
N TRP A 5 3.36 3.21 -7.37
CA TRP A 5 3.28 3.42 -8.82
C TRP A 5 2.52 4.71 -9.12
N TYR A 6 3.05 5.46 -10.09
CA TYR A 6 2.41 6.63 -10.69
C TYR A 6 1.77 6.30 -12.05
N GLN A 7 0.50 6.68 -12.22
CA GLN A 7 -0.23 6.63 -13.49
C GLN A 7 -0.36 8.04 -14.09
N PRO A 8 0.47 8.41 -15.08
CA PRO A 8 0.58 9.80 -15.53
C PRO A 8 -0.68 10.40 -16.14
N ARG A 9 -1.49 9.61 -16.88
CA ARG A 9 -2.72 10.13 -17.50
C ARG A 9 -3.76 10.55 -16.48
N HIS A 10 -3.74 9.94 -15.30
CA HIS A 10 -4.65 10.26 -14.19
C HIS A 10 -4.01 11.14 -13.13
N LYS A 11 -2.74 11.57 -13.31
CA LYS A 11 -2.00 12.40 -12.34
C LYS A 11 -2.05 11.84 -10.91
N THR A 12 -2.09 10.52 -10.79
CA THR A 12 -2.33 9.82 -9.53
C THR A 12 -1.18 8.87 -9.25
N MET A 13 -0.58 9.01 -8.07
CA MET A 13 0.37 8.04 -7.52
C MET A 13 -0.28 7.36 -6.32
N ILE A 14 -0.14 6.05 -6.22
CA ILE A 14 -0.56 5.30 -5.02
C ILE A 14 0.68 4.63 -4.44
N SER A 15 0.86 4.75 -3.13
CA SER A 15 1.91 4.03 -2.39
C SER A 15 1.32 3.13 -1.32
N THR A 16 2.05 2.07 -0.99
CA THR A 16 1.65 1.04 -0.04
C THR A 16 2.42 1.15 1.27
N SER A 17 1.96 0.44 2.31
CA SER A 17 2.56 0.44 3.64
C SER A 17 2.99 -0.96 4.07
N TRP A 18 4.25 -1.12 4.50
CA TRP A 18 4.69 -2.35 5.19
C TRP A 18 4.72 -2.17 6.70
N GLY A 19 5.74 -1.52 7.24
CA GLY A 19 5.95 -1.33 8.68
C GLY A 19 7.26 -0.57 8.88
N ALA A 20 7.54 -0.10 10.10
CA ALA A 20 8.85 0.48 10.38
C ALA A 20 9.93 -0.63 10.33
N PRO A 21 11.16 -0.37 9.84
CA PRO A 21 12.22 -1.38 9.78
C PRO A 21 12.48 -2.13 11.10
N LYS A 22 12.28 -1.46 12.24
CA LYS A 22 12.39 -2.07 13.57
C LYS A 22 11.42 -3.24 13.79
N ALA A 23 10.25 -3.21 13.16
CA ALA A 23 9.21 -4.22 13.30
C ALA A 23 9.49 -5.52 12.53
N PHE A 24 10.29 -5.48 11.45
CA PHE A 24 10.51 -6.65 10.59
C PHE A 24 11.97 -7.04 10.35
N SER A 25 12.95 -6.18 10.69
CA SER A 25 14.38 -6.44 10.43
C SER A 25 14.95 -7.65 11.16
N LYS A 26 14.28 -8.14 12.21
CA LYS A 26 14.65 -9.36 12.96
C LYS A 26 13.76 -10.57 12.61
N GLY A 27 12.97 -10.48 11.55
CA GLY A 27 11.96 -11.47 11.18
C GLY A 27 10.54 -11.01 11.52
N PHE A 28 9.58 -11.85 11.11
CA PHE A 28 8.16 -11.64 11.37
C PHE A 28 7.82 -12.01 12.82
N ASP A 29 7.00 -11.18 13.48
CA ASP A 29 6.58 -11.37 14.87
C ASP A 29 5.07 -11.11 14.98
N LEU A 30 4.34 -12.08 15.55
CA LEU A 30 2.89 -11.97 15.77
C LEU A 30 2.54 -10.91 16.81
N GLN A 31 3.41 -10.65 17.78
CA GLN A 31 3.19 -9.57 18.75
C GLN A 31 3.23 -8.22 18.04
N HIS A 32 4.13 -8.03 17.06
CA HIS A 32 4.16 -6.81 16.24
C HIS A 32 2.92 -6.63 15.37
N VAL A 33 2.23 -7.72 14.99
CA VAL A 33 0.91 -7.65 14.34
C VAL A 33 -0.13 -7.12 15.33
N ALA A 34 -0.21 -7.71 16.53
CA ALA A 34 -1.14 -7.28 17.58
C ALA A 34 -0.90 -5.82 18.03
N ASP A 35 0.36 -5.38 18.04
CA ASP A 35 0.77 -4.02 18.38
C ASP A 35 0.53 -3.00 17.23
N GLY A 36 0.01 -3.45 16.08
CA GLY A 36 -0.30 -2.58 14.94
C GLY A 36 0.93 -2.03 14.20
N LEU A 37 2.07 -2.72 14.27
CA LEU A 37 3.33 -2.27 13.66
C LEU A 37 3.44 -2.57 12.16
N TYR A 38 2.50 -3.36 11.63
CA TYR A 38 2.31 -3.60 10.20
C TYR A 38 1.18 -2.73 9.65
N GLY A 39 1.40 -2.15 8.48
CA GLY A 39 0.49 -1.23 7.83
C GLY A 39 -0.65 -1.95 7.10
N SER A 40 -1.77 -1.25 7.01
CA SER A 40 -3.01 -1.65 6.33
C SER A 40 -3.46 -0.63 5.28
N HIS A 41 -2.60 0.33 4.90
CA HIS A 41 -3.06 1.53 4.19
C HIS A 41 -2.49 1.66 2.78
N LEU A 42 -3.31 2.22 1.89
CA LEU A 42 -2.88 2.80 0.62
C LEU A 42 -2.95 4.33 0.72
N HIS A 43 -1.90 5.00 0.27
CA HIS A 43 -1.83 6.46 0.22
C HIS A 43 -1.99 6.92 -1.22
N VAL A 44 -3.04 7.69 -1.52
CA VAL A 44 -3.31 8.24 -2.84
C VAL A 44 -2.86 9.69 -2.90
N TYR A 45 -2.03 10.01 -3.88
CA TYR A 45 -1.46 11.33 -4.09
C TYR A 45 -1.87 11.89 -5.46
N SER A 46 -2.15 13.18 -5.49
CA SER A 46 -2.06 13.97 -6.71
C SER A 46 -0.58 14.22 -7.03
N TRP A 47 -0.12 13.71 -8.17
CA TRP A 47 1.29 13.72 -8.56
C TRP A 47 1.46 14.39 -9.95
N PRO A 48 2.50 15.22 -10.16
CA PRO A 48 3.71 15.43 -9.35
C PRO A 48 3.59 16.47 -8.22
N GLY A 49 2.39 17.00 -7.94
CA GLY A 49 2.21 18.03 -6.89
C GLY A 49 2.53 17.55 -5.47
N GLY A 50 2.58 16.24 -5.21
CA GLY A 50 2.92 15.66 -3.92
C GLY A 50 1.82 15.76 -2.87
N GLU A 51 0.61 16.20 -3.26
CA GLU A 51 -0.51 16.40 -2.35
C GLU A 51 -1.19 15.06 -2.07
N MET A 52 -1.25 14.65 -0.80
CA MET A 52 -2.04 13.48 -0.38
C MET A 52 -3.54 13.80 -0.51
N LYS A 53 -4.25 13.01 -1.31
CA LYS A 53 -5.68 13.18 -1.59
C LYS A 53 -6.55 12.25 -0.76
N GLN A 54 -6.07 11.03 -0.51
CA GLN A 54 -6.85 10.02 0.19
C GLN A 54 -5.94 9.03 0.90
N LEU A 55 -6.43 8.54 2.03
CA LEU A 55 -5.92 7.37 2.72
C LEU A 55 -7.00 6.28 2.64
N ILE A 56 -6.65 5.11 2.12
CA ILE A 56 -7.55 3.96 2.06
C ILE A 56 -7.06 2.97 3.11
N ASP A 57 -7.90 2.69 4.10
CA ASP A 57 -7.65 1.63 5.08
C ASP A 57 -8.22 0.31 4.53
N LEU A 58 -7.36 -0.68 4.39
CA LEU A 58 -7.70 -2.04 3.97
C LEU A 58 -8.14 -2.91 5.16
N GLY A 59 -8.04 -2.38 6.38
CA GLY A 59 -8.48 -3.04 7.61
C GLY A 59 -7.63 -4.25 7.97
N GLU A 60 -8.15 -5.04 8.92
CA GLU A 60 -7.48 -6.22 9.47
C GLU A 60 -7.33 -7.36 8.46
N THR A 61 -8.06 -7.33 7.34
CA THR A 61 -7.96 -8.32 6.25
C THR A 61 -7.06 -7.86 5.10
N GLY A 62 -6.41 -6.70 5.23
CA GLY A 62 -5.59 -6.11 4.18
C GLY A 62 -4.18 -5.79 4.63
N LEU A 63 -3.64 -6.54 5.59
CA LEU A 63 -2.36 -6.23 6.22
C LEU A 63 -1.17 -6.48 5.27
N ILE A 64 -0.15 -5.62 5.41
CA ILE A 64 1.08 -5.67 4.63
C ILE A 64 0.78 -5.61 3.12
N PRO A 65 0.12 -4.55 2.61
CA PRO A 65 0.03 -4.30 1.18
C PRO A 65 1.44 -4.09 0.61
N LEU A 66 1.86 -5.00 -0.27
CA LEU A 66 3.19 -4.99 -0.89
C LEU A 66 3.14 -4.25 -2.23
N GLU A 67 3.30 -4.99 -3.33
CA GLU A 67 3.41 -4.46 -4.67
C GLU A 67 2.06 -3.92 -5.14
N ILE A 68 2.04 -2.67 -5.61
CA ILE A 68 0.87 -2.08 -6.25
C ILE A 68 1.12 -1.97 -7.75
N ARG A 69 0.14 -2.41 -8.55
CA ARG A 69 0.26 -2.51 -10.01
C ARG A 69 -0.96 -1.93 -10.71
N PHE A 70 -0.81 -0.78 -11.37
CA PHE A 70 -1.80 -0.30 -12.32
C PHE A 70 -1.84 -1.21 -13.55
N LEU A 71 -2.99 -1.27 -14.23
CA LEU A 71 -3.04 -1.88 -15.55
C LEU A 71 -2.06 -1.17 -16.50
N HIS A 72 -1.45 -1.95 -17.39
CA HIS A 72 -0.48 -1.41 -18.36
C HIS A 72 -1.13 -0.49 -19.40
N ASP A 73 -2.42 -0.64 -19.68
CA ASP A 73 -3.18 0.31 -20.50
C ASP A 73 -3.31 1.63 -19.71
N PRO A 74 -2.64 2.72 -20.13
CA PRO A 74 -2.61 3.96 -19.38
C PRO A 74 -3.94 4.72 -19.39
N SER A 75 -4.92 4.28 -20.19
CA SER A 75 -6.28 4.84 -20.16
C SER A 75 -7.13 4.29 -19.00
N LYS A 76 -6.68 3.22 -18.35
CA LYS A 76 -7.40 2.59 -17.23
C LYS A 76 -7.00 3.20 -15.90
N ASP A 77 -8.00 3.42 -15.08
CA ASP A 77 -7.91 3.86 -13.68
C ASP A 77 -7.84 2.69 -12.69
N THR A 78 -7.72 1.46 -13.21
CA THR A 78 -7.74 0.23 -12.41
C THR A 78 -6.32 -0.23 -12.08
N GLY A 79 -6.13 -0.72 -10.86
CA GLY A 79 -4.92 -1.40 -10.41
C GLY A 79 -5.21 -2.45 -9.36
N TYR A 80 -4.20 -3.24 -9.03
CA TYR A 80 -4.25 -4.31 -8.03
C TYR A 80 -3.13 -4.13 -7.01
N VAL A 81 -3.37 -4.58 -5.79
CA VAL A 81 -2.38 -4.65 -4.73
C VAL A 81 -2.50 -6.01 -4.04
N GLY A 82 -1.37 -6.62 -3.72
CA GLY A 82 -1.33 -7.85 -2.92
C GLY A 82 -1.09 -7.53 -1.45
N SER A 83 -1.98 -7.97 -0.57
CA SER A 83 -1.76 -7.96 0.88
C SER A 83 -1.18 -9.31 1.33
N ALA A 84 -0.03 -9.27 1.99
CA ALA A 84 0.72 -10.48 2.36
C ALA A 84 0.20 -11.16 3.63
N LEU A 85 -0.63 -10.47 4.42
CA LEU A 85 -1.22 -10.99 5.63
C LEU A 85 -2.73 -10.76 5.60
N SER A 86 -3.48 -11.76 6.07
CA SER A 86 -4.94 -11.76 6.28
C SER A 86 -5.84 -11.45 5.08
N SER A 87 -5.29 -11.38 3.86
CA SER A 87 -6.05 -11.22 2.62
C SER A 87 -7.04 -12.37 2.40
N ASN A 88 -8.33 -12.04 2.30
CA ASN A 88 -9.35 -12.94 1.77
C ASN A 88 -9.43 -12.75 0.24
N MET A 89 -9.20 -13.83 -0.51
CA MET A 89 -9.62 -13.90 -1.92
C MET A 89 -11.11 -14.19 -2.02
#